data_AF-A0A4S2HK46-F1
#
_entry.id   AF-A0A4S2HK46-F1
#
_cell.length_a   1.000
_cell.length_b   1.000
_cell.length_c   1.000
_cell.angle_alpha   90.00
_cell.angle_beta   90.00
_cell.angle_gamma   90.00
#
_symmetry.space_group_name_H-M   'P 1'
#
loop_
_entity.id
_entity.type
_entity.pdbx_description
1 polymer ?
#
loop_
_entity_poly.entity_id
_entity_poly.type
_entity_poly.pdbx_seq_one_letter_code
_entity_poly.pdbx_strand_id
1 'polypeptide(L)'
;MFGEIIKKIRTSRNLNQVQMANELNVSKQTVSNWENNNILPSIEMLVKISRFFSVSTDYLLELDDRNYIEITGLTDTQLAHIQQIICDIIDGKD
;
A
#
# COMPACT_ATOMS: atom_id res chain seq x y z
N MET A 1 2.20 -4.05 12.95
CA MET A 1 3.22 -3.04 13.27
C MET A 1 3.76 -2.43 11.97
N PHE A 2 3.89 -1.11 11.89
CA PHE A 2 4.16 -0.33 10.67
C PHE A 2 5.18 -0.96 9.71
N GLY A 3 6.33 -1.42 10.23
CA GLY A 3 7.39 -2.03 9.44
C GLY A 3 6.96 -3.31 8.70
N GLU A 4 6.07 -4.12 9.27
CA GLU A 4 5.51 -5.30 8.61
C GLU A 4 4.60 -4.91 7.45
N ILE A 5 3.83 -3.82 7.58
CA ILE A 5 3.00 -3.31 6.48
C ILE A 5 3.88 -2.82 5.33
N ILE A 6 4.93 -2.04 5.64
CA ILE A 6 5.89 -1.57 4.62
C ILE A 6 6.53 -2.74 3.88
N LYS A 7 6.99 -3.75 4.62
CA LYS A 7 7.58 -4.95 4.02
C LYS A 7 6.57 -5.69 3.14
N LYS A 8 5.34 -5.88 3.62
CA LYS A 8 4.24 -6.52 2.89
C LYS A 8 3.96 -5.81 1.57
N ILE A 9 3.69 -4.50 1.58
CA ILE A 9 3.36 -3.75 0.35
C ILE A 9 4.55 -3.62 -0.61
N ARG A 10 5.79 -3.57 -0.09
CA ARG A 10 6.98 -3.61 -0.94
C ARG A 10 7.06 -4.95 -1.67
N THR A 11 6.90 -6.06 -0.95
CA THR A 11 6.98 -7.40 -1.53
C THR A 11 5.83 -7.73 -2.47
N SER A 12 4.62 -7.19 -2.24
CA SER A 12 3.49 -7.40 -3.16
C SER A 12 3.70 -6.75 -4.52
N ARG A 13 4.59 -5.75 -4.62
CA ARG A 13 5.06 -5.17 -5.88
C ARG A 13 6.36 -5.79 -6.42
N ASN A 14 6.83 -6.90 -5.85
CA ASN A 14 8.08 -7.57 -6.22
C ASN A 14 9.33 -6.67 -6.12
N LEU A 15 9.32 -5.68 -5.24
CA LEU A 15 10.45 -4.76 -5.05
C LEU A 15 11.37 -5.28 -3.94
N ASN A 16 12.69 -5.16 -4.14
CA ASN A 16 13.67 -5.25 -3.06
C ASN A 16 13.86 -3.90 -2.35
N GLN A 17 14.53 -3.89 -1.19
CA GLN A 17 14.73 -2.67 -0.40
C GLN A 17 15.48 -1.55 -1.16
N VAL A 18 16.42 -1.91 -2.03
CA VAL A 18 17.19 -0.93 -2.83
C VAL A 18 16.29 -0.28 -3.88
N GLN A 19 15.46 -1.06 -4.56
CA GLN A 19 14.51 -0.56 -5.56
C GLN A 19 13.50 0.39 -4.94
N MET A 20 12.86 0.01 -3.82
CA MET A 20 11.94 0.91 -3.11
C MET A 20 12.64 2.18 -2.63
N ALA A 21 13.88 2.07 -2.15
CA ALA A 21 14.66 3.23 -1.71
C ALA A 21 14.91 4.21 -2.86
N ASN A 22 15.25 3.70 -4.05
CA ASN A 22 15.45 4.52 -5.25
C ASN A 22 14.16 5.25 -5.67
N GLU A 23 13.03 4.54 -5.72
CA GLU A 23 11.72 5.12 -6.06
C GLU A 23 11.30 6.24 -5.08
N LEU A 24 11.60 6.04 -3.79
CA LEU A 24 11.29 7.01 -2.74
C LEU A 24 12.38 8.06 -2.54
N ASN A 25 13.48 8.00 -3.29
CA ASN A 25 14.65 8.88 -3.16
C ASN A 25 15.21 8.92 -1.73
N VAL A 26 15.43 7.75 -1.14
CA VAL A 26 16.04 7.55 0.18
C VAL A 26 17.14 6.49 0.11
N SER A 27 17.86 6.27 1.21
CA SER A 27 18.84 5.19 1.27
C SER A 27 18.18 3.83 1.53
N LYS A 28 18.82 2.73 1.10
CA LYS A 28 18.41 1.36 1.47
C LYS A 28 18.34 1.20 3.01
N GLN A 29 19.27 1.81 3.74
CA GLN A 29 19.29 1.76 5.20
C GLN A 29 18.03 2.39 5.80
N THR A 30 17.52 3.47 5.19
CA THR A 30 16.27 4.13 5.60
C THR A 30 15.09 3.16 5.49
N VAL A 31 14.95 2.46 4.36
CA VAL A 31 13.90 1.44 4.16
C VAL A 31 14.05 0.29 5.16
N SER A 32 15.27 -0.19 5.38
CA SER A 32 15.55 -1.23 6.38
C SER A 32 15.14 -0.77 7.80
N ASN A 33 15.42 0.49 8.15
CA ASN A 33 15.04 1.04 9.46
C ASN A 33 13.51 1.11 9.62
N TRP A 34 12.78 1.46 8.57
CA TRP A 34 11.31 1.44 8.60
C TRP A 34 10.77 0.02 8.78
N GLU A 35 11.26 -0.94 8.00
CA GLU A 35 10.78 -2.33 8.04
C GLU A 35 11.07 -3.03 9.37
N ASN A 36 12.19 -2.67 10.02
CA ASN A 36 12.55 -3.21 11.33
C ASN A 36 12.00 -2.37 12.51
N ASN A 37 11.17 -1.35 12.25
CA ASN A 37 10.60 -0.45 13.25
C ASN A 37 11.65 0.31 14.09
N ASN A 38 12.86 0.49 13.56
CA ASN A 38 13.92 1.26 14.23
C ASN A 38 13.65 2.77 14.17
N ILE A 39 13.09 3.24 13.06
CA ILE A 39 12.76 4.65 12.80
C ILE A 39 11.43 4.68 12.04
N LEU A 40 10.57 5.67 12.30
CA LEU A 40 9.37 5.93 11.52
C LEU A 40 9.65 6.99 10.43
N PRO A 41 8.99 6.93 9.26
CA PRO A 41 9.09 8.00 8.28
C PRO A 41 8.54 9.32 8.82
N SER A 42 9.01 10.44 8.27
CA SER A 42 8.33 11.73 8.48
C SER A 42 6.91 11.69 7.90
N ILE A 43 6.05 12.63 8.31
CA ILE A 43 4.69 12.75 7.76
C ILE A 43 4.72 12.91 6.24
N GLU A 44 5.63 13.74 5.72
CA GLU A 44 5.79 13.93 4.27
C GLU A 44 6.17 12.63 3.55
N MET A 45 7.11 11.86 4.13
CA MET A 45 7.51 10.58 3.57
C MET A 45 6.39 9.54 3.68
N LEU A 46 5.61 9.55 4.76
CA LEU A 46 4.44 8.69 4.91
C LEU A 46 3.42 8.93 3.78
N VAL A 47 3.13 10.20 3.47
CA VAL A 47 2.26 10.58 2.33
C VAL A 47 2.87 10.15 0.99
N LYS A 48 4.19 10.27 0.84
CA LYS A 48 4.88 9.80 -0.38
C LYS A 48 4.76 8.28 -0.55
N ILE A 49 4.96 7.51 0.52
CA ILE A 49 4.81 6.06 0.55
C ILE A 49 3.36 5.70 0.20
N SER A 50 2.38 6.37 0.80
CA SER A 50 0.96 6.09 0.57
C SER A 50 0.58 6.27 -0.90
N ARG A 51 1.01 7.38 -1.51
CA ARG A 51 0.81 7.63 -2.95
C ARG A 51 1.54 6.64 -3.83
N PHE A 52 2.81 6.36 -3.53
CA PHE A 52 3.60 5.41 -4.31
C PHE A 52 2.93 4.03 -4.34
N PHE A 53 2.48 3.53 -3.19
CA PHE A 53 1.82 2.22 -3.08
C PHE A 53 0.31 2.23 -3.38
N SER A 54 -0.28 3.40 -3.65
CA SER A 54 -1.74 3.56 -3.87
C SER A 54 -2.56 3.02 -2.69
N VAL A 55 -2.15 3.40 -1.47
CA VAL A 55 -2.83 3.06 -0.21
C VAL A 55 -3.06 4.31 0.62
N SER A 56 -3.98 4.26 1.58
CA SER A 56 -4.18 5.36 2.54
C SER A 56 -3.08 5.38 3.60
N THR A 57 -2.86 6.54 4.23
CA THR A 57 -2.01 6.63 5.41
C THR A 57 -2.58 5.84 6.58
N ASP A 58 -3.90 5.73 6.68
CA ASP A 58 -4.61 5.00 7.73
C ASP A 58 -4.30 3.50 7.66
N TYR A 59 -4.26 2.94 6.44
CA TYR A 59 -3.79 1.57 6.21
C TYR A 59 -2.33 1.40 6.65
N LEU A 60 -1.45 2.35 6.28
CA LEU A 60 -0.04 2.29 6.69
C LEU A 60 0.14 2.36 8.22
N LEU A 61 -0.70 3.13 8.90
CA LEU A 61 -0.66 3.35 10.34
C LEU A 61 -1.51 2.34 11.15
N GLU A 62 -2.08 1.32 10.51
CA GLU A 62 -2.94 0.32 11.16
C GLU A 62 -4.17 0.91 11.87
N LEU A 63 -4.66 2.04 11.38
CA LEU A 63 -5.90 2.65 11.86
C LEU A 63 -7.14 2.05 11.18
N ASP A 64 -6.93 1.33 10.09
CA ASP A 64 -7.97 0.66 9.31
C ASP A 64 -7.44 -0.67 8.76
N ASP A 65 -8.12 -1.77 9.05
CA ASP A 65 -7.75 -3.14 8.64
C ASP A 65 -8.48 -3.60 7.37
N ARG A 66 -9.36 -2.75 6.82
CA ARG A 66 -10.05 -3.02 5.55
C ARG A 66 -9.09 -2.91 4.37
N ASN A 67 -9.28 -3.78 3.39
CA ASN A 67 -8.56 -3.69 2.12
C ASN A 67 -9.35 -2.79 1.17
N TYR A 68 -8.66 -1.82 0.58
CA TYR A 68 -9.24 -0.88 -0.38
C TYR A 68 -8.62 -1.07 -1.76
N ILE A 69 -9.41 -0.79 -2.78
CA ILE A 69 -8.94 -0.63 -4.16
C ILE A 69 -9.01 0.87 -4.45
N GLU A 70 -7.90 1.44 -4.94
CA GLU A 70 -7.89 2.80 -5.46
C GLU A 70 -8.75 2.84 -6.73
N ILE A 71 -9.77 3.69 -6.74
CA ILE A 71 -10.73 3.83 -7.84
C ILE A 71 -10.62 5.19 -8.54
N THR A 72 -9.67 6.04 -8.14
CA THR A 72 -9.45 7.35 -8.77
C THR A 72 -9.26 7.19 -10.28
N GLY A 73 -10.08 7.91 -11.04
CA GLY A 73 -10.06 7.89 -12.50
C GLY A 73 -11.04 6.91 -13.15
N LEU A 74 -11.77 6.11 -12.37
CA LEU A 74 -12.84 5.27 -12.88
C LEU A 74 -14.15 6.06 -13.01
N THR A 75 -14.92 5.74 -14.05
CA THR A 75 -16.30 6.23 -14.19
C THR A 75 -17.26 5.41 -13.33
N ASP A 76 -18.46 5.94 -13.07
CA ASP A 76 -19.50 5.24 -12.32
C ASP A 76 -19.86 3.89 -12.97
N THR A 77 -19.89 3.82 -14.31
CA THR A 77 -20.14 2.57 -15.04
C THR A 77 -19.02 1.56 -14.83
N GLN A 78 -17.76 1.98 -14.88
CA GLN A 78 -16.62 1.09 -14.65
C GLN A 78 -16.60 0.57 -13.21
N LEU A 79 -16.92 1.44 -12.25
CA LEU A 79 -17.03 1.06 -10.84
C LEU A 79 -18.14 0.02 -10.64
N ALA A 80 -19.30 0.20 -11.25
CA ALA A 80 -20.40 -0.75 -11.18
C ALA A 80 -20.01 -2.13 -11.73
N HIS A 81 -19.28 -2.18 -12.85
CA HIS A 81 -18.78 -3.45 -13.40
C HIS A 81 -17.79 -4.14 -12.45
N ILE A 82 -16.87 -3.38 -11.83
CA ILE A 82 -15.92 -3.95 -10.85
C ILE A 82 -16.66 -4.46 -9.61
N GLN A 83 -17.66 -3.73 -9.13
CA GLN A 83 -18.48 -4.17 -8.02
C GLN A 83 -19.21 -5.48 -8.34
N GLN A 84 -19.76 -5.61 -9.56
CA GLN A 84 -20.39 -6.85 -9.99
C GLN A 84 -19.40 -8.02 -9.99
N ILE A 85 -18.19 -7.83 -10.52
CA ILE A 85 -17.13 -8.87 -10.49
C ILE A 85 -16.80 -9.27 -9.05
N ILE A 86 -16.70 -8.30 -8.14
CA ILE A 86 -16.43 -8.58 -6.72
C ILE A 86 -17.57 -9.40 -6.11
N CYS A 87 -18.84 -9.03 -6.37
CA CYS A 87 -20.00 -9.80 -5.93
C CYS A 87 -19.95 -11.23 -6.45
N ASP A 88 -19.72 -11.42 -7.75
CA ASP A 88 -19.66 -12.74 -8.38
C ASP A 88 -18.53 -13.61 -7.77
N ILE A 89 -17.37 -13.02 -7.46
CA ILE A 89 -16.25 -13.73 -6.81
C ILE A 89 -16.59 -14.14 -5.37
N ILE A 90 -17.34 -13.31 -4.64
CA ILE A 90 -17.73 -13.60 -3.25
C ILE A 90 -18.82 -14.67 -3.23
N ASP A 91 -19.82 -14.52 -4.09
CA ASP A 91 -20.99 -15.42 -4.14
C ASP A 91 -20.65 -16.75 -4.81
N GLY A 92 -19.63 -16.79 -5.68
CA GLY A 92 -19.12 -18.01 -6.33
C GLY A 92 -18.13 -18.82 -5.48
N LYS A 93 -17.90 -18.45 -4.21
CA LYS A 93 -17.17 -19.30 -3.26
C LYS A 93 -18.09 -20.38 -2.68
N ASP A 94 -18.28 -21.44 -3.45
CA ASP A 94 -18.62 -22.78 -2.93
C ASP A 94 -17.33 -23.59 -2.69
#